data_AF-A0A850Q6A6-F1
#
_entry.id   AF-A0A850Q6A6-F1
#
_cell.length_a   1.000
_cell.length_b   1.000
_cell.length_c   1.000
_cell.angle_alpha   90.00
_cell.angle_beta   90.00
_cell.angle_gamma   90.00
#
_symmetry.space_group_name_H-M   'P 1'
#
loop_
_entity.id
_entity.type
_entity.pdbx_description
1 polymer ?
#
loop_
_entity_poly.entity_id
_entity_poly.type
_entity_poly.pdbx_seq_one_letter_code
_entity_poly.pdbx_strand_id
1 'polypeptide(L)'
;MSQAAGTTGNAGESGAFVSLENLRPFAKVVFGDGAHEVARCGDGITLAYRPEGKEDWTSLGMQLEEGWPRIGGGIILSQSNALERFVRTHVVKIEGQTRTDGAQEFALEDVSWLVRNTEDLNLIEIRVGSEGDWTTVKIKDISKEKEKDRAVAALVKVSPDLEMEVSADMVGWAERLGAGAQIMPML
;
A
#
# COMPACT_ATOMS: atom_id res chain seq x y z
N MET A 1 34.42 -38.02 -24.55
CA MET A 1 35.01 -36.86 -23.86
C MET A 1 34.20 -35.66 -24.28
N SER A 2 33.09 -35.42 -23.59
CA SER A 2 32.06 -34.45 -23.99
C SER A 2 32.40 -33.05 -23.49
N GLN A 3 32.17 -32.07 -24.35
CA GLN A 3 32.23 -30.65 -24.05
C GLN A 3 31.21 -30.31 -22.96
N ALA A 4 31.65 -29.59 -21.93
CA ALA A 4 30.77 -28.96 -20.95
C ALA A 4 30.53 -27.51 -21.37
N ALA A 5 29.25 -27.19 -21.57
CA ALA A 5 28.72 -25.91 -21.95
C ALA A 5 29.02 -24.83 -20.89
N GLY A 6 29.29 -23.61 -21.37
CA GLY A 6 29.29 -22.41 -20.54
C GLY A 6 27.87 -22.12 -20.04
N THR A 7 27.71 -22.07 -18.73
CA THR A 7 26.54 -21.47 -18.09
C THR A 7 26.89 -20.05 -17.72
N THR A 8 26.41 -19.09 -18.51
CA THR A 8 26.25 -17.70 -18.08
C THR A 8 25.18 -17.65 -16.99
N GLY A 9 25.60 -17.70 -15.73
CA GLY A 9 24.75 -17.36 -14.61
C GLY A 9 24.53 -15.86 -14.59
N ASN A 10 23.42 -15.41 -15.16
CA ASN A 10 22.89 -14.06 -14.94
C ASN A 10 22.22 -14.08 -13.56
N ALA A 11 22.98 -13.69 -12.54
CA ALA A 11 22.51 -13.64 -11.16
C ALA A 11 22.86 -12.28 -10.56
N GLY A 12 21.83 -11.52 -10.20
CA GLY A 12 21.92 -10.41 -9.26
C GLY A 12 21.76 -9.04 -9.92
N GLU A 13 20.52 -8.61 -10.10
CA GLU A 13 20.17 -7.20 -9.87
C GLU A 13 20.53 -6.88 -8.41
N SER A 14 21.80 -6.56 -8.19
CA SER A 14 22.24 -5.90 -6.98
C SER A 14 21.70 -4.48 -7.10
N GLY A 15 20.58 -4.19 -6.43
CA GLY A 15 20.13 -2.82 -6.24
C GLY A 15 21.32 -2.03 -5.71
N ALA A 16 21.83 -1.10 -6.52
CA ALA A 16 22.98 -0.32 -6.14
C ALA A 16 22.64 0.39 -4.83
N PHE A 17 23.43 0.15 -3.78
CA PHE A 17 23.28 0.87 -2.52
C PHE A 17 23.56 2.36 -2.80
N VAL A 18 22.49 3.14 -2.94
CA VAL A 18 22.58 4.59 -3.09
C VAL A 18 22.69 5.23 -1.71
N SER A 19 23.60 6.20 -1.56
CA SER A 19 23.76 6.91 -0.30
C SER A 19 22.56 7.80 -0.01
N LEU A 20 22.07 7.76 1.23
CA LEU A 20 20.98 8.59 1.77
C LEU A 20 21.49 9.65 2.76
N GLU A 21 22.80 9.89 2.81
CA GLU A 21 23.41 10.83 3.74
C GLU A 21 23.40 12.26 3.20
N ASN A 22 23.14 13.25 4.08
CA ASN A 22 23.22 14.69 3.77
C ASN A 22 22.37 15.14 2.57
N LEU A 23 21.26 14.46 2.30
CA LEU A 23 20.38 14.81 1.20
C LEU A 23 19.72 16.17 1.43
N ARG A 24 19.63 16.98 0.37
CA ARG A 24 18.95 18.28 0.38
C ARG A 24 17.64 18.17 -0.39
N PRO A 25 16.50 18.51 0.22
CA PRO A 25 15.24 18.52 -0.50
C PRO A 25 15.28 19.59 -1.60
N PHE A 26 14.76 19.25 -2.78
CA PHE A 26 14.61 20.20 -3.90
C PHE A 26 13.14 20.41 -4.28
N ALA A 27 12.25 19.55 -3.80
CA ALA A 27 10.82 19.65 -4.04
C ALA A 27 10.02 19.16 -2.84
N LYS A 28 8.81 19.70 -2.71
CA LYS A 28 7.78 19.28 -1.77
C LYS A 28 6.57 18.80 -2.57
N VAL A 29 6.11 17.59 -2.26
CA VAL A 29 4.99 16.91 -2.89
C VAL A 29 3.87 16.80 -1.86
N VAL A 30 2.69 17.30 -2.18
CA VAL A 30 1.53 17.29 -1.29
C VAL A 30 0.37 16.55 -1.95
N PHE A 31 -0.11 15.50 -1.28
CA PHE A 31 -1.31 14.76 -1.65
C PHE A 31 -1.93 14.17 -0.40
N GLY A 32 -3.26 14.01 -0.40
CA GLY A 32 -4.01 13.32 0.66
C GLY A 32 -3.56 13.68 2.09
N ASP A 33 -2.77 12.77 2.67
CA ASP A 33 -2.46 12.65 4.10
C ASP A 33 -1.25 13.46 4.57
N GLY A 34 -0.62 14.23 3.68
CA GLY A 34 0.40 15.18 4.11
C GLY A 34 1.34 15.64 3.02
N ALA A 35 2.39 16.32 3.47
CA ALA A 35 3.46 16.78 2.62
C ALA A 35 4.71 15.91 2.77
N HIS A 36 5.38 15.70 1.66
CA HIS A 36 6.60 14.92 1.55
C HIS A 36 7.67 15.76 0.86
N GLU A 37 8.88 15.70 1.37
CA GLU A 37 10.05 16.32 0.75
C GLU A 37 10.75 15.28 -0.12
N VAL A 38 11.26 15.71 -1.28
CA VAL A 38 11.95 14.87 -2.27
C VAL A 38 13.35 15.42 -2.48
N ALA A 39 14.34 14.51 -2.45
CA ALA A 39 15.74 14.79 -2.70
C ALA A 39 16.32 13.81 -3.72
N ARG A 40 17.49 14.14 -4.26
CA ARG A 40 18.32 13.20 -5.03
C ARG A 40 19.25 12.47 -4.06
N CYS A 41 19.39 11.17 -4.22
CA CYS A 41 20.37 10.35 -3.52
C CYS A 41 21.80 10.73 -3.92
N GLY A 42 22.80 10.13 -3.26
CA GLY A 42 24.22 10.41 -3.50
C GLY A 42 24.72 10.10 -4.93
N ASP A 43 23.97 9.33 -5.72
CA ASP A 43 24.24 9.10 -7.15
C ASP A 43 23.80 10.26 -8.05
N GLY A 44 23.05 11.23 -7.51
CA GLY A 44 22.53 12.39 -8.23
C GLY A 44 21.38 12.09 -9.19
N ILE A 45 20.89 10.85 -9.23
CA ILE A 45 19.89 10.38 -10.20
C ILE A 45 18.68 9.81 -9.46
N THR A 46 18.91 8.86 -8.56
CA THR A 46 17.84 8.19 -7.80
C THR A 46 17.21 9.17 -6.83
N LEU A 47 15.88 9.11 -6.68
CA LEU A 47 15.13 9.93 -5.76
C LEU A 47 14.96 9.24 -4.41
N ALA A 48 14.96 10.06 -3.36
CA ALA A 48 14.52 9.69 -2.03
C ALA A 48 13.43 10.66 -1.58
N TYR A 49 12.59 10.21 -0.65
CA TYR A 49 11.58 11.04 -0.03
C TYR A 49 11.57 10.89 1.49
N ARG A 50 10.94 11.84 2.16
CA ARG A 50 10.57 11.76 3.57
C ARG A 50 9.30 12.54 3.84
N PRO A 51 8.52 12.22 4.89
CA PRO A 51 7.49 13.15 5.35
C PRO A 51 8.11 14.48 5.79
N GLU A 52 7.42 15.59 5.54
CA GLU A 52 7.91 16.94 5.90
C GLU A 52 8.33 17.01 7.38
N GLY A 53 9.53 17.55 7.62
CA GLY A 53 10.08 17.71 8.97
C GLY A 53 10.55 16.42 9.64
N LYS A 54 10.57 15.27 8.95
CA LYS A 54 11.21 14.05 9.44
C LYS A 54 12.69 13.99 9.05
N GLU A 55 13.47 13.21 9.78
CA GLU A 55 14.91 13.06 9.53
C GLU A 55 15.19 11.95 8.52
N ASP A 56 14.48 10.82 8.65
CA ASP A 56 14.74 9.60 7.89
C ASP A 56 14.28 9.72 6.42
N TRP A 57 15.22 9.43 5.51
CA TRP A 57 14.98 9.33 4.08
C TRP A 57 14.69 7.88 3.68
N THR A 58 13.75 7.72 2.74
CA THR A 58 13.45 6.45 2.08
C THR A 58 13.78 6.57 0.60
N SER A 59 14.61 5.66 0.08
CA SER A 59 14.87 5.59 -1.36
C SER A 59 13.59 5.18 -2.12
N LEU A 60 13.27 5.88 -3.20
CA LEU A 60 12.17 5.51 -4.09
C LEU A 60 12.60 4.53 -5.18
N GLY A 61 13.91 4.42 -5.46
CA GLY A 61 14.41 3.68 -6.62
C GLY A 61 13.96 4.27 -7.97
N MET A 62 13.42 5.49 -7.96
CA MET A 62 12.86 6.20 -9.12
C MET A 62 13.74 7.37 -9.54
N GLN A 63 13.58 7.83 -10.78
CA GLN A 63 14.25 9.00 -11.34
C GLN A 63 13.26 10.12 -11.64
N LEU A 64 13.75 11.35 -11.79
CA LEU A 64 12.90 12.52 -12.05
C LEU A 64 12.17 12.40 -13.40
N GLU A 65 12.81 11.76 -14.36
CA GLU A 65 12.35 11.52 -15.73
C GLU A 65 11.10 10.64 -15.80
N GLU A 66 10.82 9.85 -14.76
CA GLU A 66 9.59 9.04 -14.66
C GLU A 66 8.34 9.89 -14.42
N GLY A 67 8.53 11.16 -14.02
CA GLY A 67 7.48 12.15 -13.90
C GLY A 67 6.77 12.14 -12.54
N TRP A 68 6.28 13.32 -12.15
CA TRP A 68 5.64 13.55 -10.85
C TRP A 68 4.46 12.62 -10.52
N PRO A 69 3.58 12.23 -11.46
CA PRO A 69 2.53 11.26 -11.16
C PRO A 69 3.07 9.92 -10.65
N ARG A 70 4.13 9.41 -11.28
CA ARG A 70 4.78 8.16 -10.87
C ARG A 70 5.53 8.30 -9.56
N ILE A 71 6.26 9.40 -9.39
CA ILE A 71 6.97 9.70 -8.14
C ILE A 71 5.99 9.78 -6.97
N GLY A 72 4.87 10.50 -7.13
CA GLY A 72 3.81 10.58 -6.13
C GLY A 72 3.19 9.22 -5.83
N GLY A 73 2.92 8.42 -6.87
CA GLY A 73 2.46 7.04 -6.72
C GLY A 73 3.45 6.15 -5.97
N GLY A 74 4.74 6.25 -6.28
CA GLY A 74 5.82 5.55 -5.59
C GLY A 74 5.87 5.88 -4.10
N ILE A 75 5.74 7.16 -3.74
CA ILE A 75 5.67 7.60 -2.34
C ILE A 75 4.44 7.00 -1.63
N ILE A 76 3.29 6.92 -2.31
CA ILE A 76 2.07 6.33 -1.73
C ILE A 76 2.26 4.84 -1.48
N LEU A 77 2.82 4.11 -2.47
CA LEU A 77 3.01 2.66 -2.40
C LEU A 77 4.09 2.24 -1.40
N SER A 78 5.10 3.06 -1.15
CA SER A 78 6.14 2.78 -0.15
C SER A 78 5.66 2.92 1.30
N GLN A 79 4.44 3.41 1.54
CA GLN A 79 3.87 3.50 2.87
C GLN A 79 3.35 2.14 3.35
N SER A 80 3.60 1.81 4.63
CA SER A 80 3.20 0.52 5.22
C SER A 80 1.68 0.26 5.29
N ASN A 81 0.86 1.25 4.95
CA ASN A 81 -0.60 1.16 4.92
C ASN A 81 -1.18 1.28 3.51
N ALA A 82 -0.35 1.24 2.45
CA ALA A 82 -0.80 1.41 1.07
C ALA A 82 -1.92 0.42 0.69
N LEU A 83 -1.75 -0.86 1.04
CA LEU A 83 -2.78 -1.88 0.83
C LEU A 83 -4.10 -1.56 1.55
N GLU A 84 -4.04 -1.27 2.86
CA GLU A 84 -5.25 -0.90 3.64
C GLU A 84 -5.96 0.31 3.01
N ARG A 85 -5.21 1.31 2.52
CA ARG A 85 -5.76 2.49 1.85
C ARG A 85 -6.40 2.17 0.51
N PHE A 86 -5.75 1.33 -0.30
CA PHE A 86 -6.27 0.88 -1.58
C PHE A 86 -7.59 0.15 -1.39
N VAL A 87 -7.62 -0.88 -0.54
CA VAL A 87 -8.82 -1.68 -0.26
C VAL A 87 -9.93 -0.79 0.28
N ARG A 88 -9.65 0.12 1.24
CA ARG A 88 -10.66 1.04 1.80
C ARG A 88 -11.29 1.98 0.76
N THR A 89 -10.55 2.31 -0.30
CA THR A 89 -11.01 3.19 -1.37
C THR A 89 -11.96 2.46 -2.33
N HIS A 90 -11.75 1.16 -2.55
CA HIS A 90 -12.47 0.38 -3.56
C HIS A 90 -13.52 -0.58 -2.98
N VAL A 91 -13.43 -0.90 -1.69
CA VAL A 91 -14.40 -1.78 -1.03
C VAL A 91 -15.80 -1.16 -1.02
N VAL A 92 -16.78 -1.99 -1.33
CA VAL A 92 -18.20 -1.68 -1.23
C VAL A 92 -18.85 -2.50 -0.13
N LYS A 93 -19.79 -1.89 0.59
CA LYS A 93 -20.68 -2.61 1.52
C LYS A 93 -21.88 -3.09 0.72
N ILE A 94 -22.19 -4.38 0.81
CA ILE A 94 -23.35 -4.94 0.11
C ILE A 94 -24.58 -4.80 1.00
N GLU A 95 -25.51 -3.93 0.60
CA GLU A 95 -26.77 -3.70 1.31
C GLU A 95 -27.85 -4.69 0.85
N GLY A 96 -28.82 -4.98 1.74
CA GLY A 96 -30.01 -5.77 1.40
C GLY A 96 -30.01 -7.24 1.86
N GLN A 97 -28.89 -7.76 2.37
CA GLN A 97 -28.85 -9.04 3.08
C GLN A 97 -28.63 -8.79 4.57
N THR A 98 -29.67 -8.39 5.30
CA THR A 98 -29.61 -8.43 6.77
C THR A 98 -29.60 -9.89 7.18
N ARG A 99 -28.41 -10.45 7.35
CA ARG A 99 -28.26 -11.83 7.79
C ARG A 99 -28.68 -11.93 9.25
N THR A 100 -29.30 -13.05 9.59
CA THR A 100 -29.81 -13.32 10.95
C THR A 100 -28.70 -13.45 12.00
N ASP A 101 -27.46 -13.65 11.57
CA ASP A 101 -26.25 -13.75 12.39
C ASP A 101 -25.57 -12.39 12.66
N GLY A 102 -26.14 -11.28 12.16
CA GLY A 102 -25.57 -9.94 12.31
C GLY A 102 -24.32 -9.70 11.47
N ALA A 103 -23.97 -10.62 10.56
CA ALA A 103 -22.85 -10.45 9.65
C ALA A 103 -23.16 -9.43 8.56
N GLN A 104 -22.14 -8.65 8.20
CA GLN A 104 -22.18 -7.66 7.13
C GLN A 104 -21.24 -8.09 6.00
N GLU A 105 -21.72 -7.95 4.76
CA GLU A 105 -20.99 -8.33 3.56
C GLU A 105 -20.29 -7.14 2.93
N PHE A 106 -19.04 -7.36 2.54
CA PHE A 106 -18.19 -6.43 1.83
C PHE A 106 -17.60 -7.12 0.60
N ALA A 107 -17.36 -6.34 -0.44
CA ALA A 107 -16.76 -6.84 -1.68
C ALA A 107 -15.70 -5.88 -2.21
N LEU A 108 -14.67 -6.47 -2.81
CA LEU A 108 -13.62 -5.84 -3.60
C LEU A 108 -13.45 -6.72 -4.84
N GLU A 109 -13.97 -6.24 -5.97
CA GLU A 109 -13.95 -6.99 -7.24
C GLU A 109 -14.52 -8.40 -7.07
N ASP A 110 -13.72 -9.44 -7.32
CA ASP A 110 -14.10 -10.85 -7.23
C ASP A 110 -13.97 -11.43 -5.81
N VAL A 111 -13.45 -10.65 -4.86
CA VAL A 111 -13.30 -11.05 -3.45
C VAL A 111 -14.46 -10.49 -2.63
N SER A 112 -15.25 -11.36 -2.02
CA SER A 112 -16.24 -10.98 -1.01
C SER A 112 -15.91 -11.58 0.35
N TRP A 113 -16.30 -10.89 1.41
CA TRP A 113 -16.13 -11.38 2.76
C TRP A 113 -17.23 -10.86 3.68
N LEU A 114 -17.49 -11.63 4.72
CA LEU A 114 -18.42 -11.31 5.78
C LEU A 114 -17.64 -10.96 7.03
N VAL A 115 -18.12 -9.95 7.76
CA VAL A 115 -17.61 -9.63 9.09
C VAL A 115 -18.74 -9.52 10.10
N ARG A 116 -18.47 -9.91 11.34
CA ARG A 116 -19.33 -9.62 12.49
C ARG A 116 -18.50 -9.19 13.69
N ASN A 117 -19.05 -8.25 14.46
CA ASN A 117 -18.39 -7.72 15.64
C ASN A 117 -18.44 -8.74 16.77
N THR A 118 -17.37 -8.79 17.56
CA THR A 118 -17.35 -9.51 18.84
C THR A 118 -17.60 -8.54 20.01
N GLU A 119 -17.67 -9.07 21.24
CA GLU A 119 -17.72 -8.25 22.44
C GLU A 119 -16.45 -7.40 22.60
N ASP A 120 -15.27 -7.98 22.33
CA ASP A 120 -13.98 -7.28 22.34
C ASP A 120 -13.84 -6.38 21.11
N LEU A 121 -13.59 -5.09 21.33
CA LEU A 121 -13.40 -4.10 20.26
C LEU A 121 -12.19 -4.42 19.37
N ASN A 122 -11.18 -5.12 19.88
CA ASN A 122 -10.00 -5.47 19.10
C ASN A 122 -10.14 -6.78 18.33
N LEU A 123 -11.25 -7.52 18.52
CA LEU A 123 -11.51 -8.78 17.84
C LEU A 123 -12.68 -8.64 16.87
N ILE A 124 -12.51 -9.22 15.70
CA ILE A 124 -13.53 -9.31 14.66
C ILE A 124 -13.53 -10.71 14.08
N GLU A 125 -14.72 -11.25 13.83
CA GLU A 125 -14.85 -12.50 13.09
C GLU A 125 -15.03 -12.16 11.61
N ILE A 126 -14.28 -12.85 10.77
CA ILE A 126 -14.28 -12.70 9.32
C ILE A 126 -14.43 -14.07 8.65
N ARG A 127 -15.16 -14.11 7.55
CA ARG A 127 -15.21 -15.23 6.63
C ARG A 127 -15.02 -14.72 5.21
N VAL A 128 -13.99 -15.20 4.52
CA VAL A 128 -13.70 -14.84 3.12
C VAL A 128 -14.37 -15.85 2.20
N GLY A 129 -15.05 -15.36 1.17
CA GLY A 129 -15.83 -16.16 0.23
C GLY A 129 -17.07 -16.82 0.84
N SER A 130 -17.77 -17.59 0.01
CA SER A 130 -18.99 -18.34 0.40
C SER A 130 -18.70 -19.62 1.19
N GLU A 131 -17.56 -20.27 0.91
CA GLU A 131 -17.18 -21.59 1.44
C GLU A 131 -16.14 -21.53 2.56
N GLY A 132 -15.64 -20.35 2.92
CA GLY A 132 -14.64 -20.21 3.97
C GLY A 132 -15.18 -20.49 5.38
N ASP A 133 -14.27 -20.74 6.31
CA ASP A 133 -14.59 -20.81 7.74
C ASP A 133 -14.54 -19.43 8.40
N TRP A 134 -15.32 -19.26 9.47
CA TRP A 134 -15.20 -18.08 10.32
C TRP A 134 -13.89 -18.13 11.10
N THR A 135 -13.12 -17.05 10.99
CA THR A 135 -11.86 -16.88 11.71
C THR A 135 -11.95 -15.62 12.57
N THR A 136 -11.50 -15.70 13.82
CA THR A 136 -11.36 -14.52 14.68
C THR A 136 -9.99 -13.90 14.50
N VAL A 137 -9.94 -12.61 14.17
CA VAL A 137 -8.68 -11.88 14.03
C VAL A 137 -8.62 -10.66 14.94
N LYS A 138 -7.40 -10.39 15.40
CA LYS A 138 -7.09 -9.17 16.14
C LYS A 138 -6.78 -8.03 15.18
N ILE A 139 -7.53 -6.94 15.30
CA ILE A 139 -7.33 -5.70 14.56
C ILE A 139 -6.89 -4.57 15.51
N LYS A 140 -6.48 -3.44 14.94
CA LYS A 140 -6.20 -2.21 15.70
C LYS A 140 -7.48 -1.72 16.39
N ASP A 141 -7.33 -0.89 17.42
CA ASP A 141 -8.47 -0.26 18.09
C ASP A 141 -9.19 0.71 17.14
N ILE A 142 -10.26 0.21 16.50
CA ILE A 142 -11.08 0.91 15.52
C ILE A 142 -12.51 0.89 16.06
N SER A 143 -13.15 2.05 16.19
CA SER A 143 -14.55 2.15 16.67
C SER A 143 -15.50 1.21 15.92
N LYS A 144 -16.46 0.60 16.64
CA LYS A 144 -17.54 -0.23 16.06
C LYS A 144 -18.37 0.51 15.01
N GLU A 145 -18.43 1.83 15.08
CA GLU A 145 -19.13 2.69 14.10
C GLU A 145 -18.40 2.76 12.76
N LYS A 146 -17.09 2.46 12.73
CA LYS A 146 -16.27 2.45 11.51
C LYS A 146 -16.25 1.06 10.89
N GLU A 147 -17.43 0.54 10.56
CA GLU A 147 -17.63 -0.83 10.06
C GLU A 147 -16.73 -1.15 8.86
N LYS A 148 -16.65 -0.24 7.88
CA LYS A 148 -15.80 -0.41 6.70
C LYS A 148 -14.32 -0.54 7.06
N ASP A 149 -13.80 0.33 7.94
CA ASP A 149 -12.39 0.30 8.33
C ASP A 149 -12.05 -0.99 9.08
N ARG A 150 -12.96 -1.48 9.91
CA ARG A 150 -12.83 -2.77 10.59
C ARG A 150 -12.82 -3.93 9.60
N ALA A 151 -13.73 -3.92 8.62
CA ALA A 151 -13.82 -4.95 7.59
C ALA A 151 -12.55 -5.03 6.72
N VAL A 152 -12.00 -3.87 6.35
CA VAL A 152 -10.73 -3.79 5.61
C VAL A 152 -9.56 -4.32 6.43
N ALA A 153 -9.45 -3.89 7.70
CA ALA A 153 -8.39 -4.35 8.59
C ALA A 153 -8.44 -5.87 8.81
N ALA A 154 -9.65 -6.45 8.88
CA ALA A 154 -9.84 -7.88 8.98
C ALA A 154 -9.38 -8.61 7.72
N LEU A 155 -9.78 -8.16 6.53
CA LEU A 155 -9.41 -8.77 5.26
C LEU A 155 -7.89 -8.77 5.06
N VAL A 156 -7.25 -7.60 5.21
CA VAL A 156 -5.79 -7.45 5.06
C VAL A 156 -5.04 -8.36 6.04
N LYS A 157 -5.64 -8.67 7.20
CA LYS A 157 -5.03 -9.57 8.19
C LYS A 157 -5.10 -11.04 7.82
N VAL A 158 -6.17 -11.49 7.14
CA VAL A 158 -6.39 -12.91 6.81
C VAL A 158 -5.94 -13.30 5.40
N SER A 159 -5.76 -12.33 4.51
CA SER A 159 -5.39 -12.56 3.11
C SER A 159 -3.96 -12.08 2.84
N PRO A 160 -2.92 -12.88 3.15
CA PRO A 160 -1.52 -12.48 2.98
C PRO A 160 -1.14 -12.23 1.51
N ASP A 161 -1.81 -12.91 0.57
CA ASP A 161 -1.52 -12.81 -0.87
C ASP A 161 -2.29 -11.65 -1.53
N LEU A 162 -3.18 -10.96 -0.81
CA LEU A 162 -4.04 -9.92 -1.36
C LEU A 162 -3.25 -8.80 -2.05
N GLU A 163 -2.11 -8.40 -1.48
CA GLU A 163 -1.27 -7.35 -2.06
C GLU A 163 -0.76 -7.72 -3.45
N MET A 164 -0.38 -8.99 -3.63
CA MET A 164 0.08 -9.51 -4.92
C MET A 164 -1.07 -9.58 -5.92
N GLU A 165 -2.27 -9.96 -5.47
CA GLU A 165 -3.46 -10.07 -6.32
C GLU A 165 -3.89 -8.70 -6.87
N VAL A 166 -3.82 -7.63 -6.06
CA VAL A 166 -4.28 -6.29 -6.46
C VAL A 166 -3.16 -5.35 -6.89
N SER A 167 -1.92 -5.84 -7.04
CA SER A 167 -0.75 -4.97 -7.20
C SER A 167 -0.82 -4.06 -8.43
N ALA A 168 -1.37 -4.57 -9.55
CA ALA A 168 -1.51 -3.80 -10.78
C ALA A 168 -2.48 -2.62 -10.59
N ASP A 169 -3.62 -2.87 -9.95
CA ASP A 169 -4.63 -1.84 -9.66
C ASP A 169 -4.15 -0.85 -8.60
N MET A 170 -3.37 -1.32 -7.63
CA MET A 170 -2.68 -0.46 -6.66
C MET A 170 -1.74 0.53 -7.35
N VAL A 171 -0.94 0.09 -8.32
CA VAL A 171 -0.06 0.99 -9.09
C VAL A 171 -0.86 2.04 -9.85
N GLY A 172 -1.89 1.62 -10.60
CA GLY A 172 -2.73 2.55 -11.34
C GLY A 172 -3.49 3.54 -10.44
N TRP A 173 -3.95 3.08 -9.28
CA TRP A 173 -4.58 3.93 -8.26
C TRP A 173 -3.61 4.94 -7.68
N ALA A 174 -2.41 4.51 -7.30
CA ALA A 174 -1.40 5.37 -6.69
C ALA A 174 -0.89 6.43 -7.69
N GLU A 175 -0.67 6.06 -8.96
CA GLU A 175 -0.32 7.02 -10.01
C GLU A 175 -1.42 8.06 -10.23
N ARG A 176 -2.71 7.68 -10.20
CA ARG A 176 -3.84 8.62 -10.28
C ARG A 176 -3.87 9.58 -9.10
N LEU A 177 -3.57 9.11 -7.90
CA LEU A 177 -3.45 9.99 -6.72
C LEU A 177 -2.23 10.91 -6.84
N GLY A 178 -1.09 10.40 -7.30
CA GLY A 178 0.11 11.17 -7.56
C GLY A 178 -0.09 12.24 -8.63
N ALA A 179 -0.90 11.98 -9.66
CA ALA A 179 -1.26 12.96 -10.68
C ALA A 179 -2.05 14.15 -10.11
N GLY A 180 -2.77 13.95 -8.99
CA GLY A 180 -3.46 15.01 -8.26
C GLY A 180 -2.57 15.76 -7.25
N ALA A 181 -1.28 15.43 -7.14
CA ALA A 181 -0.40 16.03 -6.16
C ALA A 181 -0.01 17.48 -6.53
N GLN A 182 0.10 18.33 -5.52
CA GLN A 182 0.71 19.64 -5.65
C GLN A 182 2.22 19.52 -5.49
N ILE A 183 2.98 20.06 -6.45
CA ILE A 183 4.44 20.08 -6.44
C ILE A 183 4.92 21.51 -6.20
N MET A 184 5.75 21.71 -5.17
CA MET A 184 6.34 23.00 -4.83
C MET A 184 7.88 22.88 -4.87
N PRO A 185 8.59 23.74 -5.61
CA PRO A 185 10.05 23.81 -5.54
C PRO A 185 10.49 24.23 -4.14
N MET A 186 11.60 23.67 -3.67
CA MET A 186 12.27 24.09 -2.43
C MET A 186 13.61 24.74 -2.78
N LEU A 187 13.92 25.85 -2.12
CA LEU A 187 15.14 26.65 -2.28
C LEU A 187 16.16 26.32 -1.19
#